data_AF-A0A2X1MRI0-F1
#
_entry.id   AF-A0A2X1MRI0-F1
#
_cell.length_a   1.000
_cell.length_b   1.000
_cell.length_c   1.000
_cell.angle_alpha   90.00
_cell.angle_beta   90.00
_cell.angle_gamma   90.00
#
_symmetry.space_group_name_H-M   'P 1'
#
loop_
_entity.id
_entity.type
_entity.pdbx_description
1 polymer ?
#
loop_
_entity_poly.entity_id
_entity_poly.type
_entity_poly.pdbx_seq_one_letter_code
_entity_poly.pdbx_strand_id
1 'polypeptide(L)' 'MYAVFQSGGKQHRVSEGQTVRLEKLDIATGETVEFAEVLMIRKR' A
#
# COMPACT_ATOMS: atom_id res chain seq x y z
N MET A 1 -8.18 7.09 -9.96
CA MET A 1 -8.67 6.34 -8.79
C MET A 1 -7.47 6.12 -7.89
N TYR A 2 -7.59 6.32 -6.59
CA TYR A 2 -6.50 6.04 -5.64
C TYR A 2 -7.05 5.40 -4.37
N ALA A 3 -6.18 4.74 -3.62
CA ALA A 3 -6.46 4.20 -2.30
C ALA A 3 -5.49 4.80 -1.26
N VAL A 4 -5.90 4.80 0.00
CA VAL A 4 -5.04 5.09 1.16
C VAL A 4 -5.06 3.88 2.07
N PHE A 5 -3.89 3.37 2.46
CA PHE A 5 -3.72 2.25 3.39
C PHE A 5 -2.66 2.60 4.44
N GLN A 6 -2.56 1.79 5.51
CA GLN A 6 -1.54 1.96 6.55
C GLN A 6 -0.43 0.92 6.44
N SER A 7 0.82 1.35 6.58
CA SER A 7 1.99 0.49 6.72
C SER A 7 3.07 1.22 7.50
N GLY A 8 3.77 0.52 8.41
CA GLY A 8 4.87 1.10 9.20
C GLY A 8 4.44 2.30 10.06
N GLY A 9 3.19 2.32 10.53
CA GLY A 9 2.63 3.44 11.30
C GLY A 9 2.27 4.68 10.47
N LYS A 10 2.44 4.66 9.14
CA LYS A 10 2.14 5.77 8.23
C LYS A 10 1.01 5.44 7.28
N GLN A 11 0.29 6.47 6.83
CA GLN A 11 -0.69 6.34 5.75
C GLN A 11 -0.03 6.59 4.40
N HIS A 12 -0.31 5.72 3.43
CA HIS A 12 0.26 5.75 2.09
C HIS A 12 -0.86 5.89 1.06
N ARG A 13 -0.78 6.91 0.20
CA ARG A 13 -1.68 7.07 -0.95
C ARG A 13 -1.07 6.41 -2.19
N VAL A 14 -1.79 5.49 -2.81
CA VAL A 14 -1.33 4.73 -3.97
C VAL A 14 -2.33 4.72 -5.13
N SER A 15 -1.79 4.56 -6.33
CA SER A 15 -2.53 4.25 -7.56
C SER A 15 -1.96 2.99 -8.20
N GLU A 16 -2.74 2.34 -9.06
CA GLU A 16 -2.27 1.16 -9.81
C GLU A 16 -1.00 1.47 -10.62
N GLY A 17 -0.04 0.54 -10.61
CA GLY A 17 1.26 0.68 -11.28
C GLY A 17 2.28 1.58 -10.59
N GLN A 18 1.96 2.17 -9.43
CA GLN A 18 2.88 3.01 -8.68
C GLN A 18 3.90 2.18 -7.87
N THR A 19 5.18 2.48 -8.04
CA THR A 19 6.23 2.03 -7.09
C THR A 19 6.18 2.88 -5.82
N VAL A 20 6.06 2.23 -4.66
CA VAL A 20 6.02 2.89 -3.34
C VAL A 20 7.20 2.43 -2.48
N ARG A 21 7.76 3.35 -1.69
CA ARG A 21 8.75 3.02 -0.66
C ARG A 21 8.03 2.87 0.67
N LEU A 22 8.20 1.72 1.29
CA LEU A 22 7.65 1.40 2.61
C LEU A 22 8.79 1.14 3.59
N GLU A 23 8.42 1.09 4.86
CA GLU A 23 9.23 0.47 5.91
C GLU A 23 9.52 -1.00 5.56
N LYS A 24 10.55 -1.57 6.19
CA LYS A 24 10.96 -2.96 5.93
C LYS A 24 9.81 -3.92 6.25
N LEU A 25 9.51 -4.80 5.30
CA LEU A 25 8.58 -5.91 5.44
C LEU A 25 9.37 -7.21 5.56
N ASP A 26 8.89 -8.13 6.40
CA ASP A 26 9.50 -9.46 6.58
C ASP A 26 8.90 -10.45 5.58
N ILE A 27 9.23 -10.25 4.30
CA ILE A 27 8.72 -11.03 3.16
C ILE A 27 9.84 -11.20 2.12
N ALA A 28 9.83 -12.30 1.38
CA ALA A 28 10.81 -12.54 0.33
C ALA A 28 10.59 -11.62 -0.89
N THR A 29 11.68 -11.33 -1.61
CA THR A 29 11.59 -10.53 -2.85
C THR A 29 10.79 -11.28 -3.91
N GLY A 30 9.86 -10.59 -4.56
CA GLY A 30 9.00 -11.16 -5.60
C GLY A 30 7.69 -11.77 -5.09
N GLU A 31 7.52 -11.89 -3.77
CA GLU A 31 6.24 -12.29 -3.19
C GLU A 31 5.22 -11.15 -3.18
N THR A 32 3.95 -11.53 -3.19
CA THR A 32 2.83 -10.58 -3.08
C THR A 32 2.56 -10.29 -1.61
N VAL A 33 2.40 -9.01 -1.28
CA VAL A 33 1.94 -8.54 0.03
C VAL A 33 0.53 -8.00 -0.09
N GLU A 34 -0.35 -8.42 0.82
CA GLU A 34 -1.73 -7.94 0.90
C GLU A 34 -1.91 -7.04 2.12
N PHE A 35 -2.45 -5.84 1.91
CA PHE A 35 -2.85 -4.94 3.00
C PHE A 35 -4.36 -5.05 3.16
N ALA A 36 -4.81 -5.72 4.22
CA ALA A 36 -6.23 -5.96 4.48
C ALA A 36 -7.01 -4.68 4.79
N GLU A 37 -6.35 -3.68 5.38
CA GLU A 37 -7.00 -2.44 5.79
C GLU A 37 -6.76 -1.31 4.78
N VAL A 38 -7.84 -0.89 4.12
CA VAL A 38 -7.88 0.29 3.26
C VAL A 38 -8.70 1.38 3.96
N LEU A 39 -8.05 2.50 4.24
CA LEU A 39 -8.61 3.63 4.98
C LEU A 39 -9.50 4.52 4.10
N MET A 40 -9.20 4.63 2.81
CA MET A 40 -9.98 5.42 1.86
C MET A 40 -9.83 4.88 0.44
N ILE A 41 -10.89 4.96 -0.34
CA ILE A 41 -10.86 4.80 -1.80
C ILE A 41 -11.49 6.03 -2.44
N ARG A 42 -10.77 6.70 -3.35
CA ARG A 42 -11.37 7.70 -4.25
C ARG A 42 -11.56 7.10 -5.63
N LYS A 43 -12.83 6.83 -5.97
CA LYS A 43 -13.27 6.44 -7.31
C LYS A 43 -13.36 7.67 -8.22
N ARG A 44 -13.54 7.43 -9.53
CA ARG A 44 -13.87 8.52 -10.47
C ARG A 44 -15.24 9.09 -10.15
#